data_AF-A0A6A6ZW34-F1
#
_entry.id   AF-A0A6A6ZW34-F1
#
_cell.length_a   1.000
_cell.length_b   1.000
_cell.length_c   1.000
_cell.angle_alpha   90.00
_cell.angle_beta   90.00
_cell.angle_gamma   90.00
#
_symmetry.space_group_name_H-M   'P 1'
#
loop_
_entity.id
_entity.type
_entity.pdbx_description
1 polymer ?
#
loop_
_entity_poly.entity_id
_entity_poly.type
_entity_poly.pdbx_seq_one_letter_code
_entity_poly.pdbx_strand_id
1 'polypeptide(L)'
;MPMLTPSRIAIVVLSLSLFSFLWTLGVPYQNAQPVRPVIDHYDYKNVHSEPIIPAPFIAVPTPVGGHRWDDETRVGQTVLPGPVETGVEEYEDAGRWEDADRKKGEEKGSIAAAVPTTLITHVGPAPGDANATNATDKFSTPTDAPSNTHSSKFCKDVRGAPHVMVVVRTSKAEIAEKLPAHLKGLLSCVPNFAIFSDHSGQIEGIPVYNALEDIGGEAKRTHDEFHEYQKMHADGDHKPDAGKTKDLDKWKFLPMVYKAYKLRPAAKFVIFIEADTSLSWTNVLQWVNRLDYRIPYYSGSPIFIDSVQTAQRTSGIMLSQGALRRFVKSYDELYTSRWEEQVGKGCCGDLALARALGDAHVEFYSSWPLMQSEQPSTLDYTEKHWCAPAISWHHTSASMLESIWTVQTNWTAKHGWDKPYLYRDAFDSFVTPHLEAKKADWDNLSQDTKIIAPQGRQQQLKDEEDRSKKHNQDGADAAGVPPSMRSLFSHREDDKPKEIDWDKLAETFKDAADTPAHCAKACQDIEDCLQWRYKALGDGECHLGKVLRLGRRTTEKDEKWSSGWMVERVGKVVEGWACKEVKWKFYQ
;
A
#
# COMPACT_ATOMS: atom_id res chain seq x y z
N MET A 1 60.98 -15.95 27.93
CA MET A 1 61.13 -15.49 26.53
C MET A 1 60.64 -16.62 25.63
N PRO A 2 59.60 -16.43 24.81
CA PRO A 2 59.13 -17.50 23.93
C PRO A 2 60.13 -17.69 22.78
N MET A 3 60.66 -18.91 22.63
CA MET A 3 61.62 -19.19 21.56
C MET A 3 60.95 -19.09 20.18
N LEU A 4 61.58 -18.35 19.27
CA LEU A 4 61.20 -18.31 17.86
C LEU A 4 61.57 -19.65 17.22
N THR A 5 60.60 -20.55 17.08
CA THR A 5 60.79 -21.78 16.31
C THR A 5 60.92 -21.45 14.82
N PRO A 6 61.70 -22.23 14.04
CA PRO A 6 61.88 -21.98 12.61
C PRO A 6 60.55 -21.85 11.83
N SER A 7 59.54 -22.64 12.22
CA SER A 7 58.19 -22.58 11.65
C SER A 7 57.50 -21.22 11.85
N ARG A 8 57.69 -20.58 13.01
CA ARG A 8 57.12 -19.25 13.29
C ARG A 8 57.83 -18.16 12.49
N ILE A 9 59.15 -18.28 12.31
CA ILE A 9 59.92 -17.37 11.45
C ILE A 9 59.44 -17.52 9.99
N ALA A 10 59.27 -18.74 9.50
CA ALA A 10 58.76 -19.00 8.14
C ALA A 10 57.37 -18.39 7.91
N ILE A 11 56.45 -18.50 8.86
CA ILE A 11 55.10 -17.88 8.79
C ILE A 11 55.20 -16.35 8.73
N VAL A 12 56.04 -15.72 9.56
CA VAL A 12 56.23 -14.27 9.57
C VAL A 12 56.85 -13.78 8.26
N VAL A 13 57.85 -14.48 7.73
CA VAL A 13 58.47 -14.17 6.43
C VAL A 13 57.46 -14.31 5.29
N LEU A 14 56.70 -15.41 5.23
CA LEU A 14 55.64 -15.59 4.23
C LEU A 14 54.57 -14.49 4.30
N SER A 15 54.18 -14.09 5.51
CA SER A 15 53.20 -13.04 5.74
C SER A 15 53.71 -11.68 5.23
N LEU A 16 54.94 -11.30 5.59
CA LEU A 16 55.56 -10.05 5.14
C LEU A 16 55.85 -10.03 3.63
N SER A 17 56.19 -11.18 3.03
CA SER A 17 56.32 -11.34 1.59
C SER A 17 54.97 -11.18 0.88
N LEU A 18 53.88 -11.76 1.42
CA LEU A 18 52.54 -11.61 0.86
C LEU A 18 52.04 -10.16 0.96
N PHE A 19 52.26 -9.48 2.09
CA PHE A 19 51.96 -8.06 2.24
C PHE A 19 52.77 -7.20 1.27
N SER A 20 54.08 -7.46 1.11
CA SER A 20 54.89 -6.74 0.11
C SER A 20 54.41 -7.00 -1.31
N PHE A 21 54.01 -8.23 -1.65
CA PHE A 21 53.49 -8.58 -2.98
C PHE A 21 52.16 -7.86 -3.28
N LEU A 22 51.23 -7.85 -2.32
CA LEU A 22 49.95 -7.12 -2.45
C LEU A 22 50.15 -5.60 -2.53
N TRP A 23 51.19 -5.07 -1.86
CA TRP A 23 51.52 -3.64 -1.88
C TRP A 23 52.26 -3.20 -3.16
N THR A 24 53.14 -4.04 -3.73
CA THR A 24 53.93 -3.71 -4.92
C THR A 24 53.22 -4.02 -6.23
N LEU A 25 52.38 -5.05 -6.28
CA LEU A 25 51.66 -5.46 -7.49
C LEU A 25 50.18 -5.06 -7.52
N GLY A 26 49.69 -4.42 -6.46
CA GLY A 26 48.47 -3.62 -6.43
C GLY A 26 47.20 -4.30 -6.98
N VAL A 27 46.30 -4.74 -6.09
CA VAL A 27 44.93 -5.08 -6.50
C VAL A 27 44.36 -3.89 -7.30
N PRO A 28 43.88 -4.07 -8.54
CA PRO A 28 43.43 -2.97 -9.38
C PRO A 28 42.10 -2.42 -8.86
N TYR A 29 42.18 -1.55 -7.85
CA TYR A 29 41.12 -0.65 -7.43
C TYR A 29 40.93 0.43 -8.51
N GLN A 30 40.36 0.03 -9.65
CA GLN A 30 39.52 0.94 -10.40
C GLN A 30 38.28 1.21 -9.56
N ASN A 31 38.37 2.24 -8.71
CA ASN A 31 37.17 2.91 -8.22
C ASN A 31 36.40 3.35 -9.47
N ALA A 32 35.28 2.68 -9.74
CA ALA A 32 34.39 3.04 -10.82
C ALA A 32 33.91 4.47 -10.59
N GLN A 33 34.52 5.42 -11.29
CA GLN A 33 33.99 6.77 -11.39
C GLN A 33 32.57 6.64 -11.95
N PRO A 34 31.55 7.31 -11.38
CA PRO A 34 30.21 7.27 -11.92
C PRO A 34 30.21 7.98 -13.28
N VAL A 35 30.44 7.21 -14.34
CA VAL A 35 30.23 7.64 -15.71
C VAL A 35 28.74 7.90 -15.84
N ARG A 36 28.37 9.19 -15.83
CA ARG A 36 27.03 9.60 -16.24
C ARG A 36 26.79 9.00 -17.62
N PRO A 37 25.66 8.31 -17.88
CA PRO A 37 25.35 7.89 -19.23
C PRO A 37 25.38 9.12 -20.12
N VAL A 38 26.22 9.09 -21.15
CA VAL A 38 26.17 10.08 -22.23
C VAL A 38 24.90 9.76 -23.02
N ILE A 39 23.80 10.36 -22.58
CA ILE A 39 22.58 10.43 -23.37
C ILE A 39 22.91 11.40 -24.51
N ASP A 40 23.36 10.83 -25.62
CA ASP A 40 23.64 11.56 -26.84
C ASP A 40 22.29 12.13 -27.35
N HIS A 41 22.08 13.42 -27.11
CA HIS A 41 20.89 14.13 -27.54
C HIS A 41 20.94 14.33 -29.06
N TYR A 42 20.64 13.28 -29.81
CA TYR A 42 20.40 13.39 -31.24
C TYR A 42 19.26 14.37 -31.50
N ASP A 43 19.62 15.50 -32.09
CA ASP A 43 18.68 16.48 -32.61
C ASP A 43 17.66 15.82 -33.55
N TYR A 44 16.41 16.26 -33.44
CA TYR A 44 15.26 15.64 -34.08
C TYR A 44 15.41 15.49 -35.61
N LYS A 45 15.67 14.26 -36.06
CA LYS A 45 15.23 13.77 -37.37
C LYS A 45 14.49 12.45 -37.20
N ASN A 46 13.21 12.44 -37.60
CA ASN A 46 12.40 11.23 -37.65
C ASN A 46 12.96 10.27 -38.71
N VAL A 47 13.59 9.17 -38.29
CA VAL A 47 14.06 8.09 -39.20
C VAL A 47 13.59 6.71 -38.74
N HIS A 48 12.38 6.62 -38.15
CA HIS A 48 11.67 5.36 -37.96
C HIS A 48 10.15 5.56 -38.15
N SER A 49 9.72 5.61 -39.42
CA SER A 49 8.30 5.62 -39.81
C SER A 49 7.70 4.21 -39.94
N GLU A 50 8.46 3.16 -39.63
CA GLU A 50 8.00 1.77 -39.66
C GLU A 50 8.29 1.06 -38.31
N PRO A 51 7.34 0.28 -37.76
CA PRO A 51 7.57 -0.49 -36.54
C PRO A 51 8.57 -1.62 -36.76
N ILE A 52 9.63 -1.67 -35.94
CA ILE A 52 10.67 -2.71 -35.98
C ILE A 52 10.14 -4.10 -35.53
N ILE A 53 8.89 -4.18 -35.06
CA ILE A 53 8.23 -5.43 -34.65
C ILE A 53 6.79 -5.43 -35.20
N PRO A 54 6.37 -6.46 -35.96
CA PRO A 54 4.99 -6.57 -36.46
C PRO A 54 3.99 -6.79 -35.31
N ALA A 55 2.75 -6.33 -35.53
CA ALA A 55 1.65 -6.54 -34.59
C ALA A 55 1.33 -8.04 -34.40
N PRO A 56 0.84 -8.47 -33.22
CA PRO A 56 0.51 -9.87 -32.97
C PRO A 56 -0.59 -10.37 -33.92
N PHE A 57 -0.42 -11.59 -34.44
CA PHE A 57 -1.38 -12.23 -35.33
C PHE A 57 -2.67 -12.58 -34.57
N ILE A 58 -3.76 -11.88 -34.88
CA ILE A 58 -5.10 -12.24 -34.41
C ILE A 58 -5.67 -13.25 -35.39
N ALA A 59 -5.82 -14.50 -34.97
CA ALA A 59 -6.51 -15.51 -35.76
C ALA A 59 -8.00 -15.14 -35.90
N VAL A 60 -8.40 -14.73 -37.09
CA VAL A 60 -9.82 -14.50 -37.43
C VAL A 60 -10.49 -15.87 -37.63
N PRO A 61 -11.61 -16.18 -36.96
CA PRO A 61 -12.33 -17.42 -37.22
C PRO A 61 -12.94 -17.38 -38.63
N THR A 62 -12.63 -18.40 -39.44
CA THR A 62 -13.15 -18.57 -40.79
C THR A 62 -14.67 -18.76 -40.77
N PRO A 63 -15.44 -17.98 -41.55
CA PRO A 63 -16.88 -18.23 -41.71
C PRO A 63 -17.12 -19.55 -42.44
N VAL A 64 -18.06 -20.36 -41.94
CA VAL A 64 -18.58 -21.53 -42.66
C VAL A 64 -19.36 -21.04 -43.88
N GLY A 65 -19.04 -21.61 -45.05
CA GLY A 65 -19.54 -21.10 -46.33
C GLY A 65 -21.04 -21.33 -46.58
N GLY A 66 -21.67 -20.39 -47.28
CA GLY A 66 -22.97 -20.54 -47.92
C GLY A 66 -22.83 -20.49 -49.44
N HIS A 67 -23.43 -21.45 -50.15
CA HIS A 67 -23.31 -21.58 -51.61
C HIS A 67 -24.03 -20.47 -52.38
N ARG A 68 -23.42 -19.98 -53.48
CA ARG A 68 -24.12 -19.79 -54.76
C ARG A 68 -23.13 -19.82 -55.95
N TRP A 69 -23.64 -20.24 -57.11
CA TRP A 69 -22.90 -20.46 -58.35
C TRP A 69 -22.72 -19.15 -59.13
N ASP A 70 -21.70 -19.07 -60.00
CA ASP A 70 -21.83 -18.93 -61.46
C ASP A 70 -20.44 -19.03 -62.14
N ASP A 71 -20.36 -18.85 -63.47
CA ASP A 71 -19.60 -19.72 -64.40
C ASP A 71 -18.26 -19.13 -64.97
N GLU A 72 -17.63 -19.94 -65.83
CA GLU A 72 -16.61 -19.65 -66.87
C GLU A 72 -15.09 -19.77 -66.58
N THR A 73 -14.57 -20.94 -66.96
CA THR A 73 -13.32 -21.16 -67.74
C THR A 73 -11.94 -20.72 -67.21
N ARG A 74 -11.01 -21.69 -67.07
CA ARG A 74 -9.88 -21.93 -68.03
C ARG A 74 -8.74 -22.82 -67.48
N VAL A 75 -8.73 -24.07 -67.95
CA VAL A 75 -7.58 -24.95 -68.32
C VAL A 75 -6.24 -24.90 -67.54
N GLY A 76 -5.87 -26.06 -66.95
CA GLY A 76 -4.51 -26.43 -66.53
C GLY A 76 -4.50 -27.38 -65.31
N GLN A 77 -4.65 -28.71 -65.44
CA GLN A 77 -3.55 -29.71 -65.52
C GLN A 77 -2.40 -29.41 -64.50
N THR A 78 -2.02 -30.29 -63.55
CA THR A 78 -1.92 -31.77 -63.60
C THR A 78 -1.83 -32.46 -62.21
N VAL A 79 -2.36 -33.70 -62.13
CA VAL A 79 -1.88 -34.89 -61.35
C VAL A 79 -1.91 -34.90 -59.81
N LEU A 80 -2.71 -35.84 -59.28
CA LEU A 80 -2.58 -36.46 -57.94
C LEU A 80 -1.68 -37.70 -58.00
N PRO A 81 -1.11 -38.14 -56.86
CA PRO A 81 -1.46 -39.48 -56.39
C PRO A 81 -1.85 -39.53 -54.91
N GLY A 82 -2.64 -40.55 -54.55
CA GLY A 82 -3.14 -40.79 -53.20
C GLY A 82 -2.32 -41.80 -52.37
N PRO A 83 -2.95 -42.63 -51.51
CA PRO A 83 -2.65 -42.61 -50.08
C PRO A 83 -2.00 -43.89 -49.54
N VAL A 84 -1.51 -43.85 -48.30
CA VAL A 84 -1.17 -45.03 -47.49
C VAL A 84 -1.59 -44.83 -46.03
N GLU A 85 -2.38 -45.76 -45.50
CA GLU A 85 -2.66 -45.94 -44.06
C GLU A 85 -1.69 -46.96 -43.46
N THR A 86 -1.38 -46.85 -42.16
CA THR A 86 -1.10 -47.99 -41.26
C THR A 86 -1.27 -47.56 -39.78
N GLY A 87 -2.10 -48.27 -39.00
CA GLY A 87 -1.90 -48.43 -37.55
C GLY A 87 -0.99 -49.65 -37.27
N VAL A 88 -0.96 -50.36 -36.12
CA VAL A 88 -1.62 -50.33 -34.79
C VAL A 88 -0.59 -50.94 -33.78
N GLU A 89 -1.00 -51.16 -32.51
CA GLU A 89 -0.39 -51.94 -31.39
C GLU A 89 0.28 -51.07 -30.30
N GLU A 90 -0.18 -51.00 -29.04
CA GLU A 90 -0.80 -51.95 -28.09
C GLU A 90 0.19 -52.90 -27.39
N TYR A 91 0.22 -52.85 -26.05
CA TYR A 91 0.74 -53.91 -25.17
C TYR A 91 0.12 -53.77 -23.76
N GLU A 92 -0.36 -54.89 -23.22
CA GLU A 92 -1.11 -54.99 -21.95
C GLU A 92 -0.27 -55.49 -20.74
N ASP A 93 -0.97 -55.64 -19.61
CA ASP A 93 -0.77 -56.64 -18.53
C ASP A 93 0.30 -56.31 -17.44
N ALA A 94 0.16 -56.70 -16.16
CA ALA A 94 -0.86 -57.45 -15.42
C ALA A 94 -0.79 -57.10 -13.91
N GLY A 95 -1.78 -57.48 -13.07
CA GLY A 95 -1.55 -57.53 -11.61
C GLY A 95 -2.77 -57.55 -10.68
N ARG A 96 -3.26 -58.75 -10.31
CA ARG A 96 -4.42 -59.02 -9.44
C ARG A 96 -4.02 -59.77 -8.16
N TRP A 97 -4.65 -59.49 -7.00
CA TRP A 97 -4.76 -60.40 -5.84
C TRP A 97 -6.00 -60.11 -4.95
N GLU A 98 -6.54 -61.16 -4.31
CA GLU A 98 -7.65 -61.18 -3.32
C GLU A 98 -7.22 -62.03 -2.07
N ASP A 99 -7.93 -62.21 -0.95
CA ASP A 99 -9.33 -61.96 -0.53
C ASP A 99 -9.44 -61.76 1.02
N ALA A 100 -10.63 -61.42 1.52
CA ALA A 100 -11.13 -61.54 2.91
C ALA A 100 -10.59 -60.55 3.98
N ASP A 101 -11.37 -60.10 4.99
CA ASP A 101 -12.45 -60.83 5.70
C ASP A 101 -13.67 -59.98 6.18
N ARG A 102 -14.73 -60.69 6.60
CA ARG A 102 -16.11 -60.31 7.00
C ARG A 102 -16.21 -59.48 8.32
N LYS A 103 -17.33 -58.80 8.70
CA LYS A 103 -18.72 -59.36 8.88
C LYS A 103 -19.80 -58.31 9.27
N LYS A 104 -21.00 -58.40 8.65
CA LYS A 104 -22.40 -58.05 9.11
C LYS A 104 -22.76 -56.64 9.67
N GLY A 105 -23.98 -56.12 9.49
CA GLY A 105 -25.23 -56.63 8.87
C GLY A 105 -26.02 -55.53 8.11
N GLU A 106 -26.88 -55.86 7.13
CA GLU A 106 -28.35 -56.08 7.27
C GLU A 106 -29.14 -54.80 7.66
N GLU A 107 -30.19 -54.33 6.95
CA GLU A 107 -30.85 -54.78 5.70
C GLU A 107 -31.87 -53.70 5.19
N LYS A 108 -32.28 -53.76 3.91
CA LYS A 108 -33.43 -53.05 3.25
C LYS A 108 -33.32 -51.52 3.04
N GLY A 109 -33.77 -50.94 1.92
CA GLY A 109 -34.23 -51.56 0.67
C GLY A 109 -35.06 -50.61 -0.25
N SER A 110 -34.97 -50.86 -1.56
CA SER A 110 -35.80 -50.33 -2.66
C SER A 110 -35.40 -49.03 -3.38
N ILE A 111 -35.69 -49.05 -4.67
CA ILE A 111 -35.28 -48.15 -5.77
C ILE A 111 -36.57 -47.69 -6.47
N ALA A 112 -36.62 -46.44 -6.96
CA ALA A 112 -37.38 -46.06 -8.15
C ALA A 112 -36.89 -44.69 -8.67
N ALA A 113 -36.99 -44.45 -9.98
CA ALA A 113 -36.34 -43.33 -10.65
C ALA A 113 -37.28 -42.54 -11.58
N ALA A 114 -36.81 -41.33 -11.92
CA ALA A 114 -36.84 -40.71 -13.25
C ALA A 114 -37.94 -39.69 -13.65
N VAL A 115 -37.44 -38.73 -14.44
CA VAL A 115 -38.04 -37.82 -15.45
C VAL A 115 -38.96 -36.64 -15.02
N PRO A 116 -39.03 -35.55 -15.82
CA PRO A 116 -39.22 -34.18 -15.33
C PRO A 116 -40.45 -33.47 -15.93
N THR A 117 -40.62 -32.16 -15.67
CA THR A 117 -41.69 -31.36 -16.32
C THR A 117 -41.19 -29.99 -16.78
N THR A 118 -41.46 -29.68 -18.05
CA THR A 118 -41.24 -28.40 -18.75
C THR A 118 -42.54 -27.60 -18.88
N LEU A 119 -42.46 -26.27 -18.83
CA LEU A 119 -43.46 -25.28 -19.27
C LEU A 119 -42.71 -23.92 -19.38
N ILE A 120 -42.45 -23.29 -20.53
CA ILE A 120 -43.29 -22.85 -21.68
C ILE A 120 -44.18 -21.62 -21.36
N THR A 121 -43.57 -20.45 -21.60
CA THR A 121 -44.07 -19.16 -22.17
C THR A 121 -45.56 -18.77 -22.13
N HIS A 122 -45.81 -17.47 -21.89
CA HIS A 122 -46.69 -16.65 -22.75
C HIS A 122 -46.32 -15.15 -22.69
N VAL A 123 -46.70 -14.37 -23.72
CA VAL A 123 -46.30 -12.97 -23.96
C VAL A 123 -47.51 -12.09 -24.32
N GLY A 124 -47.53 -10.86 -23.77
CA GLY A 124 -48.24 -9.67 -24.29
C GLY A 124 -49.73 -9.51 -23.93
N PRO A 125 -50.35 -8.34 -24.21
CA PRO A 125 -49.80 -7.11 -24.80
C PRO A 125 -50.01 -5.82 -23.95
N ALA A 126 -49.53 -4.67 -24.45
CA ALA A 126 -49.80 -3.34 -23.90
C ALA A 126 -50.95 -2.62 -24.63
N PRO A 127 -51.58 -1.61 -24.00
CA PRO A 127 -52.20 -0.47 -24.69
C PRO A 127 -51.59 0.89 -24.24
N GLY A 128 -51.69 1.91 -25.09
CA GLY A 128 -51.05 3.22 -24.88
C GLY A 128 -51.99 4.41 -24.63
N ASP A 129 -51.35 5.58 -24.50
CA ASP A 129 -51.81 6.99 -24.59
C ASP A 129 -53.27 7.37 -24.25
N ALA A 130 -53.42 8.16 -23.19
CA ALA A 130 -54.50 9.15 -23.02
C ALA A 130 -54.04 10.36 -22.18
N ASN A 131 -54.64 11.53 -22.42
CA ASN A 131 -54.12 12.86 -22.03
C ASN A 131 -54.89 13.50 -20.86
N ALA A 132 -54.21 14.38 -20.11
CA ALA A 132 -54.75 15.49 -19.28
C ALA A 132 -55.67 15.16 -18.07
N THR A 133 -55.43 15.67 -16.85
CA THR A 133 -55.64 17.09 -16.48
C THR A 133 -55.13 17.40 -15.05
N ASN A 134 -55.07 18.69 -14.70
CA ASN A 134 -54.49 19.23 -13.46
C ASN A 134 -55.19 18.76 -12.17
N ALA A 135 -54.39 18.40 -11.16
CA ALA A 135 -54.71 18.63 -9.75
C ALA A 135 -53.45 19.14 -9.02
N THR A 136 -53.49 20.39 -8.56
CA THR A 136 -52.43 20.97 -7.73
C THR A 136 -52.50 20.39 -6.33
N ASP A 137 -51.40 19.82 -5.84
CA ASP A 137 -51.16 19.76 -4.41
C ASP A 137 -49.73 20.20 -4.06
N LYS A 138 -49.63 21.06 -3.06
CA LYS A 138 -48.36 21.65 -2.64
C LYS A 138 -47.69 20.72 -1.64
N PHE A 139 -46.55 20.13 -2.00
CA PHE A 139 -45.64 19.57 -1.02
C PHE A 139 -44.24 20.15 -1.15
N SER A 140 -43.64 20.40 0.00
CA SER A 140 -42.45 21.24 0.17
C SER A 140 -41.21 20.63 -0.46
N THR A 141 -40.41 21.45 -1.15
CA THR A 141 -39.08 21.11 -1.65
C THR A 141 -38.15 20.68 -0.51
N PRO A 142 -37.59 19.46 -0.54
CA PRO A 142 -36.25 19.22 -0.02
C PRO A 142 -35.25 19.84 -1.01
N THR A 143 -34.24 20.56 -0.51
CA THR A 143 -33.19 21.11 -1.37
C THR A 143 -32.39 19.98 -2.00
N ASP A 144 -32.46 19.84 -3.33
CA ASP A 144 -31.64 18.87 -4.06
C ASP A 144 -30.14 19.12 -3.81
N ALA A 145 -29.45 18.11 -3.30
CA ALA A 145 -27.99 18.08 -3.32
C ALA A 145 -27.53 18.02 -4.79
N PRO A 146 -26.47 18.76 -5.18
CA PRO A 146 -26.05 18.82 -6.58
C PRO A 146 -25.66 17.43 -7.09
N SER A 147 -26.36 16.96 -8.14
CA SER A 147 -26.22 15.57 -8.59
C SER A 147 -24.81 15.31 -9.16
N ASN A 148 -24.13 14.33 -8.57
CA ASN A 148 -22.72 14.00 -8.81
C ASN A 148 -22.50 13.20 -10.14
N THR A 149 -23.41 13.37 -11.10
CA THR A 149 -23.45 12.60 -12.35
C THR A 149 -22.55 13.20 -13.45
N HIS A 150 -22.42 14.53 -13.50
CA HIS A 150 -21.50 15.20 -14.43
C HIS A 150 -20.01 15.01 -14.05
N SER A 151 -19.70 15.04 -12.75
CA SER A 151 -18.35 14.82 -12.21
C SER A 151 -17.86 13.38 -12.40
N SER A 152 -18.71 12.38 -12.15
CA SER A 152 -18.37 10.96 -12.28
C SER A 152 -18.12 10.51 -13.71
N LYS A 153 -18.78 11.12 -14.71
CA LYS A 153 -18.40 10.92 -16.12
C LYS A 153 -17.03 11.56 -16.41
N PHE A 154 -16.86 12.82 -16.03
CA PHE A 154 -15.63 13.57 -16.27
C PHE A 154 -14.37 12.93 -15.66
N CYS A 155 -14.45 12.32 -14.48
CA CYS A 155 -13.30 11.68 -13.82
C CYS A 155 -12.84 10.34 -14.47
N LYS A 156 -13.74 9.64 -15.19
CA LYS A 156 -13.39 8.45 -15.98
C LYS A 156 -12.69 8.80 -17.29
N ASP A 157 -13.04 9.95 -17.85
CA ASP A 157 -12.60 10.42 -19.17
C ASP A 157 -11.30 11.26 -19.13
N VAL A 158 -10.66 11.39 -17.96
CA VAL A 158 -9.41 12.16 -17.76
C VAL A 158 -8.26 11.59 -18.59
N ARG A 159 -7.42 12.46 -19.16
CA ARG A 159 -6.26 12.06 -19.98
C ARG A 159 -5.36 11.06 -19.25
N GLY A 160 -5.31 9.84 -19.78
CA GLY A 160 -4.50 8.73 -19.26
C GLY A 160 -5.32 7.66 -18.52
N ALA A 161 -6.54 7.98 -18.06
CA ALA A 161 -7.40 7.04 -17.32
C ALA A 161 -7.67 5.71 -18.05
N PRO A 162 -7.95 5.67 -19.38
CA PRO A 162 -8.13 4.40 -20.10
C PRO A 162 -6.90 3.50 -20.15
N HIS A 163 -5.71 4.00 -19.82
CA HIS A 163 -4.45 3.26 -19.83
C HIS A 163 -3.97 2.78 -18.45
N VAL A 164 -4.64 3.18 -17.38
CA VAL A 164 -4.34 2.73 -16.01
C VAL A 164 -5.36 1.68 -15.59
N MET A 165 -4.90 0.64 -14.91
CA MET A 165 -5.76 -0.31 -14.21
C MET A 165 -5.48 -0.24 -12.70
N VAL A 166 -6.53 -0.24 -11.87
CA VAL A 166 -6.39 -0.40 -10.42
C VAL A 166 -6.84 -1.80 -10.02
N VAL A 167 -6.01 -2.51 -9.27
CA VAL A 167 -6.32 -3.82 -8.72
C VAL A 167 -6.50 -3.67 -7.22
N VAL A 168 -7.71 -3.94 -6.72
CA VAL A 168 -8.00 -3.95 -5.29
C VAL A 168 -7.92 -5.36 -4.76
N ARG A 169 -7.11 -5.55 -3.71
CA ARG A 169 -6.83 -6.83 -3.08
C ARG A 169 -7.50 -6.89 -1.72
N THR A 170 -8.20 -7.99 -1.45
CA THR A 170 -9.01 -8.19 -0.24
C THR A 170 -9.03 -9.69 0.15
N SER A 171 -9.74 -10.02 1.23
CA SER A 171 -10.19 -11.37 1.56
C SER A 171 -11.72 -11.47 1.53
N LYS A 172 -12.25 -12.70 1.42
CA LYS A 172 -13.67 -13.05 1.61
C LYS A 172 -14.17 -12.64 3.01
N ALA A 173 -13.27 -12.61 4.01
CA ALA A 173 -13.57 -12.22 5.38
C ALA A 173 -13.88 -10.72 5.55
N GLU A 174 -13.18 -9.84 4.83
CA GLU A 174 -13.27 -8.39 5.02
C GLU A 174 -13.98 -7.62 3.89
N ILE A 175 -14.22 -8.27 2.73
CA ILE A 175 -14.70 -7.60 1.51
C ILE A 175 -16.01 -6.82 1.70
N ALA A 176 -16.93 -7.33 2.53
CA ALA A 176 -18.21 -6.68 2.80
C ALA A 176 -18.06 -5.42 3.68
N GLU A 177 -17.00 -5.32 4.47
CA GLU A 177 -16.74 -4.19 5.38
C GLU A 177 -15.87 -3.12 4.71
N LYS A 178 -14.73 -3.51 4.11
CA LYS A 178 -13.72 -2.56 3.62
C LYS A 178 -14.00 -2.01 2.22
N LEU A 179 -14.52 -2.84 1.31
CA LEU A 179 -14.61 -2.49 -0.11
C LEU A 179 -15.68 -1.43 -0.47
N PRO A 180 -16.83 -1.27 0.22
CA PRO A 180 -17.87 -0.30 -0.17
C PRO A 180 -17.40 1.15 -0.30
N ALA A 181 -16.43 1.59 0.53
CA ALA A 181 -15.85 2.93 0.43
C ALA A 181 -15.09 3.14 -0.89
N HIS A 182 -14.39 2.11 -1.38
CA HIS A 182 -13.73 2.14 -2.69
C HIS A 182 -14.73 2.11 -3.85
N LEU A 183 -15.82 1.33 -3.76
CA LEU A 183 -16.86 1.26 -4.79
C LEU A 183 -17.54 2.62 -5.01
N LYS A 184 -17.97 3.26 -3.93
CA LYS A 184 -18.61 4.59 -3.94
C LYS A 184 -17.62 5.72 -4.23
N GLY A 185 -16.36 5.54 -3.81
CA GLY A 185 -15.27 6.48 -4.02
C GLY A 185 -14.46 6.20 -5.28
N LEU A 186 -13.19 5.84 -5.11
CA LEU A 186 -12.19 5.67 -6.18
C LEU A 186 -12.69 4.91 -7.41
N LEU A 187 -13.30 3.74 -7.23
CA LEU A 187 -13.68 2.84 -8.33
C LEU A 187 -14.89 3.36 -9.12
N SER A 188 -15.63 4.34 -8.59
CA SER A 188 -16.59 5.11 -9.38
C SER A 188 -15.95 5.98 -10.46
N CYS A 189 -14.64 6.27 -10.37
CA CYS A 189 -13.87 7.08 -11.33
C CYS A 189 -12.80 6.32 -12.12
N VAL A 190 -12.39 5.13 -11.68
CA VAL A 190 -11.41 4.31 -12.40
C VAL A 190 -12.14 3.53 -13.51
N PRO A 191 -11.83 3.72 -14.82
CA PRO A 191 -12.53 3.02 -15.90
C PRO A 191 -12.11 1.56 -16.05
N ASN A 192 -10.95 1.17 -15.51
CA ASN A 192 -10.42 -0.19 -15.59
C ASN A 192 -9.99 -0.65 -14.20
N PHE A 193 -10.71 -1.59 -13.60
CA PHE A 193 -10.31 -2.17 -12.33
C PHE A 193 -10.65 -3.65 -12.24
N ALA A 194 -10.05 -4.34 -11.28
CA ALA A 194 -10.41 -5.70 -10.89
C ALA A 194 -10.29 -5.84 -9.37
N ILE A 195 -11.14 -6.69 -8.77
CA ILE A 195 -11.09 -7.02 -7.35
C ILE A 195 -10.64 -8.46 -7.22
N PHE A 196 -9.57 -8.71 -6.47
CA PHE A 196 -9.03 -10.04 -6.22
C PHE A 196 -9.15 -10.41 -4.74
N SER A 197 -9.54 -11.65 -4.50
CA SER A 197 -9.76 -12.23 -3.18
C SER A 197 -9.22 -13.66 -3.10
N ASP A 198 -9.32 -14.28 -1.93
CA ASP A 198 -9.08 -15.71 -1.67
C ASP A 198 -10.27 -16.61 -2.08
N HIS A 199 -11.35 -16.02 -2.57
CA HIS A 199 -12.55 -16.72 -3.04
C HIS A 199 -13.23 -15.95 -4.18
N SER A 200 -13.87 -16.64 -5.11
CA SER A 200 -14.63 -16.04 -6.21
C SER A 200 -15.97 -15.46 -5.73
N GLY A 201 -16.55 -14.49 -6.43
CA GLY A 201 -17.86 -13.98 -6.06
C GLY A 201 -18.24 -12.71 -6.77
N GLN A 202 -19.20 -11.99 -6.19
CA GLN A 202 -19.62 -10.67 -6.65
C GLN A 202 -19.94 -9.76 -5.46
N ILE A 203 -19.80 -8.45 -5.65
CA ILE A 203 -20.24 -7.40 -4.72
C ILE A 203 -20.85 -6.27 -5.55
N GLU A 204 -22.07 -5.83 -5.23
CA GLU A 204 -22.81 -4.82 -6.00
C GLU A 204 -22.86 -5.12 -7.53
N GLY A 205 -22.91 -6.41 -7.91
CA GLY A 205 -22.89 -6.88 -9.32
C GLY A 205 -21.51 -6.89 -9.99
N ILE A 206 -20.45 -6.50 -9.28
CA ILE A 206 -19.07 -6.45 -9.77
C ILE A 206 -18.36 -7.78 -9.47
N PRO A 207 -17.65 -8.39 -10.43
CA PRO A 207 -16.96 -9.67 -10.23
C PRO A 207 -15.75 -9.54 -9.28
N VAL A 208 -15.61 -10.57 -8.44
CA VAL A 208 -14.48 -10.78 -7.52
C VAL A 208 -13.75 -12.05 -7.96
N TYR A 209 -12.48 -11.91 -8.32
CA TYR A 209 -11.66 -12.98 -8.87
C TYR A 209 -10.91 -13.74 -7.76
N ASN A 210 -10.90 -15.07 -7.83
CA ASN A 210 -10.10 -15.89 -6.92
C ASN A 210 -8.61 -15.89 -7.38
N ALA A 211 -7.75 -15.25 -6.58
CA ALA A 211 -6.31 -15.24 -6.80
C ALA A 211 -5.64 -16.60 -6.51
N LEU A 212 -6.31 -17.50 -5.77
CA LEU A 212 -5.74 -18.76 -5.28
C LEU A 212 -6.22 -20.00 -6.06
N GLU A 213 -7.10 -19.78 -7.03
CA GLU A 213 -7.66 -20.81 -7.91
C GLU A 213 -6.56 -21.68 -8.56
N ASP A 214 -5.49 -21.06 -9.04
CA ASP A 214 -4.44 -21.72 -9.84
C ASP A 214 -3.29 -22.30 -8.99
N ILE A 215 -3.31 -22.11 -7.65
CA ILE A 215 -2.29 -22.70 -6.76
C ILE A 215 -2.34 -24.23 -6.85
N GLY A 216 -1.18 -24.88 -6.91
CA GLY A 216 -1.06 -26.33 -7.00
C GLY A 216 -1.81 -27.08 -5.89
N GLY A 217 -2.40 -28.22 -6.25
CA GLY A 217 -3.14 -29.07 -5.32
C GLY A 217 -2.29 -29.59 -4.15
N GLU A 218 -0.98 -29.78 -4.38
CA GLU A 218 -0.05 -30.17 -3.33
C GLU A 218 0.18 -29.04 -2.32
N ALA A 219 0.44 -27.81 -2.78
CA ALA A 219 0.57 -26.65 -1.89
C ALA A 219 -0.72 -26.41 -1.08
N LYS A 220 -1.89 -26.53 -1.72
CA LYS A 220 -3.21 -26.48 -1.05
C LYS A 220 -3.43 -27.58 0.00
N ARG A 221 -2.63 -28.65 0.01
CA ARG A 221 -2.76 -29.82 0.90
C ARG A 221 -1.70 -29.86 2.01
N THR A 222 -0.50 -29.32 1.76
CA THR A 222 0.64 -29.38 2.68
C THR A 222 0.81 -28.14 3.54
N HIS A 223 0.17 -27.02 3.17
CA HIS A 223 0.25 -25.75 3.89
C HIS A 223 -1.01 -25.48 4.71
N ASP A 224 -0.85 -25.38 6.04
CA ASP A 224 -1.95 -25.23 7.00
C ASP A 224 -2.83 -24.00 6.72
N GLU A 225 -2.28 -22.92 6.13
CA GLU A 225 -3.03 -21.73 5.77
C GLU A 225 -4.16 -21.99 4.76
N PHE A 226 -4.10 -23.09 3.99
CA PHE A 226 -5.18 -23.47 3.07
C PHE A 226 -6.34 -24.22 3.74
N HIS A 227 -6.26 -24.61 5.02
CA HIS A 227 -7.40 -25.25 5.70
C HIS A 227 -8.64 -24.35 5.75
N GLU A 228 -8.47 -23.04 5.95
CA GLU A 228 -9.60 -22.10 5.93
C GLU A 228 -10.11 -21.85 4.49
N TYR A 229 -9.21 -21.85 3.50
CA TYR A 229 -9.55 -21.82 2.08
C TYR A 229 -10.42 -23.01 1.67
N GLN A 230 -10.06 -24.23 2.10
CA GLN A 230 -10.83 -25.45 1.83
C GLN A 230 -12.24 -25.37 2.41
N LYS A 231 -12.42 -24.86 3.65
CA LYS A 231 -13.75 -24.67 4.25
C LYS A 231 -14.61 -23.70 3.43
N MET A 232 -14.07 -22.55 3.03
CA MET A 232 -14.79 -21.58 2.19
C MET A 232 -15.28 -22.16 0.85
N HIS A 233 -14.59 -23.18 0.32
CA HIS A 233 -14.97 -23.86 -0.93
C HIS A 233 -15.91 -25.06 -0.70
N ALA A 234 -15.88 -25.67 0.49
CA ALA A 234 -16.76 -26.77 0.86
C ALA A 234 -18.15 -26.29 1.34
N ASP A 235 -18.22 -25.10 1.92
CA ASP A 235 -19.45 -24.49 2.44
C ASP A 235 -19.52 -23.00 2.04
N GLY A 236 -20.54 -22.66 1.24
CA GLY A 236 -20.77 -21.30 0.76
C GLY A 236 -21.27 -20.32 1.83
N ASP A 237 -21.85 -20.83 2.91
CA ASP A 237 -22.31 -20.05 4.07
C ASP A 237 -21.21 -19.88 5.14
N HIS A 238 -20.07 -20.58 4.98
CA HIS A 238 -18.93 -20.46 5.90
C HIS A 238 -18.39 -19.02 5.94
N LYS A 239 -18.32 -18.46 7.14
CA LYS A 239 -17.77 -17.12 7.39
C LYS A 239 -16.30 -17.28 7.83
N PRO A 240 -15.32 -16.99 6.95
CA PRO A 240 -13.91 -17.17 7.27
C PRO A 240 -13.46 -16.21 8.39
N ASP A 241 -12.60 -16.73 9.26
CA ASP A 241 -11.93 -15.95 10.29
C ASP A 241 -10.72 -15.20 9.68
N ALA A 242 -10.80 -13.87 9.63
CA ALA A 242 -9.74 -13.01 9.10
C ALA A 242 -8.37 -13.22 9.77
N GLY A 243 -8.35 -13.65 11.04
CA GLY A 243 -7.12 -14.00 11.76
C GLY A 243 -6.47 -15.28 11.23
N LYS A 244 -7.26 -16.21 10.70
CA LYS A 244 -6.80 -17.50 10.15
C LYS A 244 -6.47 -17.44 8.66
N THR A 245 -7.05 -16.50 7.90
CA THR A 245 -6.73 -16.27 6.49
C THR A 245 -5.56 -15.33 6.25
N LYS A 246 -4.92 -14.80 7.31
CA LYS A 246 -3.83 -13.83 7.19
C LYS A 246 -2.63 -14.38 6.41
N ASP A 247 -2.19 -15.61 6.70
CA ASP A 247 -1.01 -16.20 6.07
C ASP A 247 -1.30 -16.74 4.65
N LEU A 248 -2.58 -16.95 4.33
CA LEU A 248 -3.06 -17.27 2.99
C LEU A 248 -2.82 -16.10 2.00
N ASP A 249 -2.74 -14.87 2.51
CA ASP A 249 -2.64 -13.65 1.73
C ASP A 249 -1.34 -13.55 0.90
N LYS A 250 -0.24 -14.17 1.35
CA LYS A 250 1.04 -14.20 0.61
C LYS A 250 0.91 -14.90 -0.74
N TRP A 251 0.04 -15.90 -0.84
CA TRP A 251 -0.18 -16.71 -2.05
C TRP A 251 -0.91 -15.96 -3.15
N LYS A 252 -1.63 -14.88 -2.83
CA LYS A 252 -2.40 -14.12 -3.82
C LYS A 252 -1.51 -13.35 -4.81
N PHE A 253 -0.30 -12.94 -4.41
CA PHE A 253 0.48 -11.93 -5.13
C PHE A 253 0.83 -12.32 -6.57
N LEU A 254 1.51 -13.46 -6.78
CA LEU A 254 1.99 -13.83 -8.12
C LEU A 254 0.84 -14.12 -9.10
N PRO A 255 -0.17 -14.95 -8.75
CA PRO A 255 -1.28 -15.22 -9.65
C PRO A 255 -2.18 -14.00 -9.87
N MET A 256 -2.35 -13.12 -8.88
CA MET A 256 -3.09 -11.86 -9.04
C MET A 256 -2.43 -10.95 -10.09
N VAL A 257 -1.10 -10.77 -10.03
CA VAL A 257 -0.36 -9.95 -11.02
C VAL A 257 -0.48 -10.57 -12.41
N TYR A 258 -0.35 -11.89 -12.52
CA TYR A 258 -0.52 -12.64 -13.77
C TYR A 258 -1.94 -12.47 -14.35
N LYS A 259 -2.98 -12.76 -13.56
CA LYS A 259 -4.39 -12.63 -13.96
C LYS A 259 -4.75 -11.19 -14.31
N ALA A 260 -4.26 -10.18 -13.56
CA ALA A 260 -4.49 -8.77 -13.86
C ALA A 260 -3.96 -8.38 -15.26
N TYR A 261 -2.75 -8.84 -15.63
CA TYR A 261 -2.24 -8.63 -16.99
C TYR A 261 -3.09 -9.35 -18.05
N LYS A 262 -3.47 -10.62 -17.83
CA LYS A 262 -4.29 -11.38 -18.80
C LYS A 262 -5.68 -10.75 -18.98
N LEU A 263 -6.26 -10.17 -17.92
CA LEU A 263 -7.53 -9.42 -17.98
C LEU A 263 -7.39 -8.15 -18.84
N ARG A 264 -6.30 -7.38 -18.72
CA ARG A 264 -6.09 -6.09 -19.42
C ARG A 264 -4.66 -5.90 -19.95
N PRO A 265 -4.23 -6.66 -20.98
CA PRO A 265 -2.85 -6.59 -21.48
C PRO A 265 -2.50 -5.24 -22.13
N ALA A 266 -3.51 -4.46 -22.53
CA ALA A 266 -3.36 -3.12 -23.08
C ALA A 266 -3.17 -2.00 -22.02
N ALA A 267 -3.24 -2.32 -20.72
CA ALA A 267 -2.91 -1.36 -19.67
C ALA A 267 -1.42 -0.96 -19.75
N LYS A 268 -1.15 0.34 -19.67
CA LYS A 268 0.22 0.90 -19.62
C LYS A 268 0.79 0.80 -18.20
N PHE A 269 -0.06 0.94 -17.20
CA PHE A 269 0.29 0.84 -15.78
C PHE A 269 -0.82 0.11 -15.03
N VAL A 270 -0.43 -0.76 -14.09
CA VAL A 270 -1.34 -1.44 -13.16
C VAL A 270 -0.90 -1.10 -11.74
N ILE A 271 -1.83 -0.62 -10.92
CA ILE A 271 -1.58 -0.24 -9.53
C ILE A 271 -2.37 -1.18 -8.63
N PHE A 272 -1.66 -1.92 -7.79
CA PHE A 272 -2.21 -2.86 -6.81
C PHE A 272 -2.32 -2.14 -5.46
N ILE A 273 -3.49 -2.22 -4.82
CA ILE A 273 -3.79 -1.60 -3.53
C ILE A 273 -4.54 -2.58 -2.61
N GLU A 274 -4.40 -2.42 -1.29
CA GLU A 274 -5.22 -3.14 -0.29
C GLU A 274 -6.56 -2.40 -0.10
N ALA A 275 -7.57 -3.08 0.47
CA ALA A 275 -8.90 -2.50 0.68
C ALA A 275 -8.96 -1.37 1.72
N ASP A 276 -7.85 -1.08 2.40
CA ASP A 276 -7.59 0.03 3.34
C ASP A 276 -6.44 0.95 2.88
N THR A 277 -6.02 0.85 1.60
CA THR A 277 -5.10 1.78 0.92
C THR A 277 -5.89 2.81 0.09
N SER A 278 -5.93 4.08 0.48
CA SER A 278 -6.45 5.16 -0.36
C SER A 278 -5.53 5.44 -1.56
N LEU A 279 -6.10 5.92 -2.68
CA LEU A 279 -5.35 6.28 -3.88
C LEU A 279 -5.89 7.59 -4.49
N SER A 280 -5.04 8.60 -4.66
CA SER A 280 -5.37 9.87 -5.31
C SER A 280 -5.39 9.70 -6.83
N TRP A 281 -6.58 9.61 -7.42
CA TRP A 281 -6.74 9.43 -8.86
C TRP A 281 -6.11 10.57 -9.68
N THR A 282 -6.23 11.81 -9.23
CA THR A 282 -5.59 12.97 -9.90
C THR A 282 -4.06 12.86 -9.89
N ASN A 283 -3.46 12.53 -8.75
CA ASN A 283 -2.01 12.43 -8.64
C ASN A 283 -1.47 11.20 -9.38
N VAL A 284 -2.18 10.07 -9.38
CA VAL A 284 -1.84 8.88 -10.19
C VAL A 284 -1.76 9.23 -11.67
N LEU A 285 -2.82 9.85 -12.23
CA LEU A 285 -2.85 10.17 -13.66
C LEU A 285 -1.77 11.17 -14.05
N GLN A 286 -1.51 12.16 -13.20
CA GLN A 286 -0.38 13.07 -13.40
C GLN A 286 0.97 12.35 -13.31
N TRP A 287 1.17 11.43 -12.36
CA TRP A 287 2.41 10.67 -12.21
C TRP A 287 2.72 9.83 -13.44
N VAL A 288 1.79 8.95 -13.84
CA VAL A 288 2.03 8.01 -14.94
C VAL A 288 2.17 8.69 -16.31
N ASN A 289 1.57 9.87 -16.49
CA ASN A 289 1.75 10.69 -17.70
C ASN A 289 3.18 11.26 -17.85
N ARG A 290 4.05 11.09 -16.83
CA ARG A 290 5.49 11.47 -16.86
C ARG A 290 6.42 10.27 -17.08
N LEU A 291 5.89 9.06 -17.21
CA LEU A 291 6.65 7.81 -17.26
C LEU A 291 6.51 7.11 -18.62
N ASP A 292 7.59 6.49 -19.11
CA ASP A 292 7.51 5.60 -20.27
C ASP A 292 7.11 4.19 -19.83
N TYR A 293 5.88 3.81 -20.14
CA TYR A 293 5.30 2.49 -19.82
C TYR A 293 6.07 1.28 -20.37
N ARG A 294 7.00 1.50 -21.31
CA ARG A 294 7.87 0.47 -21.91
C ARG A 294 9.06 0.13 -21.00
N ILE A 295 9.49 1.05 -20.14
CA ILE A 295 10.54 0.82 -19.15
C ILE A 295 9.96 -0.08 -18.05
N PRO A 296 10.66 -1.13 -17.61
CA PRO A 296 10.13 -2.13 -16.68
C PRO A 296 10.15 -1.63 -15.22
N TYR A 297 9.37 -0.60 -14.93
CA TYR A 297 9.17 -0.13 -13.56
C TYR A 297 8.40 -1.13 -12.70
N TYR A 298 9.02 -1.57 -11.60
CA TYR A 298 8.38 -2.06 -10.38
C TYR A 298 8.56 -1.01 -9.28
N SER A 299 7.48 -0.53 -8.66
CA SER A 299 7.57 0.63 -7.76
C SER A 299 6.59 0.61 -6.59
N GLY A 300 7.00 1.23 -5.48
CA GLY A 300 6.23 1.50 -4.27
C GLY A 300 7.10 2.20 -3.22
N SER A 301 6.57 2.35 -2.00
CA SER A 301 7.41 2.75 -0.85
C SER A 301 8.43 1.65 -0.55
N PRO A 302 9.74 1.96 -0.38
CA PRO A 302 10.77 0.95 -0.23
C PRO A 302 10.83 0.35 1.19
N ILE A 303 10.90 -0.97 1.27
CA ILE A 303 11.31 -1.70 2.46
C ILE A 303 12.40 -2.73 2.08
N PHE A 304 13.30 -3.06 3.00
CA PHE A 304 14.25 -4.15 2.82
C PHE A 304 13.80 -5.37 3.63
N ILE A 305 13.61 -6.51 2.97
CA ILE A 305 13.26 -7.79 3.59
C ILE A 305 14.24 -8.83 3.03
N ASP A 306 14.96 -9.55 3.90
CA ASP A 306 16.05 -10.47 3.52
C ASP A 306 17.07 -9.83 2.54
N SER A 307 17.44 -8.57 2.78
CA SER A 307 18.29 -7.74 1.89
C SER A 307 17.72 -7.47 0.48
N VAL A 308 16.49 -7.88 0.17
CA VAL A 308 15.79 -7.57 -1.08
C VAL A 308 15.03 -6.26 -0.93
N GLN A 309 15.32 -5.29 -1.78
CA GLN A 309 14.54 -4.06 -1.86
C GLN A 309 13.16 -4.36 -2.48
N THR A 310 12.12 -4.06 -1.71
CA THR A 310 10.74 -4.50 -1.95
C THR A 310 9.81 -3.29 -1.90
N ALA A 311 8.83 -3.25 -2.82
CA ALA A 311 7.70 -2.34 -2.73
C ALA A 311 6.76 -2.79 -1.61
N GLN A 312 6.63 -2.00 -0.54
CA GLN A 312 5.78 -2.33 0.59
C GLN A 312 4.30 -2.31 0.17
N ARG A 313 3.61 -3.45 0.27
CA ARG A 313 2.23 -3.66 -0.20
C ARG A 313 1.22 -2.62 0.29
N THR A 314 1.39 -2.14 1.52
CA THR A 314 0.52 -1.20 2.22
C THR A 314 0.40 0.14 1.47
N SER A 315 1.54 0.65 0.97
CA SER A 315 1.59 1.87 0.15
C SER A 315 0.97 1.70 -1.24
N GLY A 316 0.67 0.47 -1.63
CA GLY A 316 0.38 0.05 -2.99
C GLY A 316 1.65 -0.29 -3.80
N ILE A 317 1.46 -0.94 -4.94
CA ILE A 317 2.53 -1.34 -5.87
C ILE A 317 2.14 -0.92 -7.28
N MET A 318 3.00 -0.18 -7.99
CA MET A 318 2.83 0.15 -9.41
C MET A 318 3.72 -0.75 -10.28
N LEU A 319 3.13 -1.43 -11.26
CA LEU A 319 3.82 -2.13 -12.33
C LEU A 319 3.52 -1.47 -13.68
N SER A 320 4.57 -1.22 -14.45
CA SER A 320 4.50 -0.82 -15.87
C SER A 320 4.13 -2.01 -16.77
N GLN A 321 3.66 -1.73 -18.00
CA GLN A 321 3.49 -2.78 -19.01
C GLN A 321 4.82 -3.47 -19.36
N GLY A 322 5.94 -2.73 -19.37
CA GLY A 322 7.28 -3.28 -19.54
C GLY A 322 7.62 -4.34 -18.48
N ALA A 323 7.30 -4.06 -17.21
CA ALA A 323 7.49 -5.00 -16.11
C ALA A 323 6.54 -6.21 -16.21
N LEU A 324 5.25 -5.97 -16.44
CA LEU A 324 4.23 -7.02 -16.54
C LEU A 324 4.52 -8.01 -17.67
N ARG A 325 4.99 -7.53 -18.83
CA ARG A 325 5.37 -8.40 -19.96
C ARG A 325 6.56 -9.31 -19.64
N ARG A 326 7.54 -8.83 -18.86
CA ARG A 326 8.66 -9.66 -18.37
C ARG A 326 8.16 -10.67 -17.33
N PHE A 327 7.45 -10.18 -16.31
CA PHE A 327 6.89 -11.00 -15.24
C PHE A 327 6.04 -12.16 -15.76
N VAL A 328 5.11 -11.90 -16.68
CA VAL A 328 4.19 -12.92 -17.20
C VAL A 328 4.91 -14.01 -17.99
N LYS A 329 5.95 -13.64 -18.77
CA LYS A 329 6.79 -14.63 -19.44
C LYS A 329 7.49 -15.54 -18.40
N SER A 330 8.14 -14.94 -17.40
CA SER A 330 8.82 -15.70 -16.35
C SER A 330 7.86 -16.48 -15.45
N TYR A 331 6.62 -16.04 -15.28
CA TYR A 331 5.56 -16.80 -14.57
C TYR A 331 5.23 -18.09 -15.32
N ASP A 332 4.99 -17.99 -16.63
CA ASP A 332 4.71 -19.15 -17.50
C ASP A 332 5.90 -20.17 -17.49
N GLU A 333 7.13 -19.73 -17.21
CA GLU A 333 8.35 -20.55 -17.18
C GLU A 333 8.73 -21.09 -15.76
N LEU A 334 8.50 -20.31 -14.69
CA LEU A 334 9.10 -20.51 -13.36
C LEU A 334 8.09 -20.72 -12.23
N TYR A 335 6.79 -20.48 -12.44
CA TYR A 335 5.82 -20.48 -11.35
C TYR A 335 5.74 -21.85 -10.65
N THR A 336 5.35 -22.90 -11.40
CA THR A 336 5.16 -24.26 -10.88
C THR A 336 6.48 -24.93 -10.47
N SER A 337 7.59 -24.58 -11.12
CA SER A 337 8.90 -25.24 -10.94
C SER A 337 9.74 -24.63 -9.82
N ARG A 338 9.46 -23.39 -9.40
CA ARG A 338 10.31 -22.65 -8.46
C ARG A 338 9.56 -21.67 -7.57
N TRP A 339 8.70 -20.81 -8.12
CA TRP A 339 8.12 -19.72 -7.34
C TRP A 339 7.04 -20.18 -6.35
N GLU A 340 6.21 -21.16 -6.69
CA GLU A 340 5.15 -21.65 -5.79
C GLU A 340 5.76 -22.22 -4.47
N GLU A 341 6.82 -23.03 -4.58
CA GLU A 341 7.54 -23.57 -3.43
C GLU A 341 8.21 -22.46 -2.58
N GLN A 342 8.73 -21.42 -3.24
CA GLN A 342 9.34 -20.26 -2.56
C GLN A 342 8.31 -19.39 -1.83
N VAL A 343 7.08 -19.25 -2.36
CA VAL A 343 5.97 -18.59 -1.66
C VAL A 343 5.60 -19.37 -0.40
N GLY A 344 5.54 -20.70 -0.48
CA GLY A 344 5.27 -21.56 0.69
C GLY A 344 6.27 -21.39 1.82
N LYS A 345 7.58 -21.34 1.48
CA LYS A 345 8.68 -21.14 2.45
C LYS A 345 8.84 -19.69 2.92
N GLY A 346 8.25 -18.72 2.22
CA GLY A 346 8.42 -17.29 2.48
C GLY A 346 7.44 -16.72 3.52
N CYS A 347 7.82 -15.60 4.14
CA CYS A 347 6.95 -14.88 5.08
C CYS A 347 5.84 -14.08 4.39
N CYS A 348 6.14 -13.54 3.20
CA CYS A 348 5.54 -12.29 2.74
C CYS A 348 5.39 -12.30 1.22
N GLY A 349 4.19 -11.98 0.71
CA GLY A 349 3.90 -12.04 -0.73
C GLY A 349 4.44 -10.85 -1.53
N ASP A 350 4.69 -9.72 -0.88
CA ASP A 350 5.41 -8.57 -1.45
C ASP A 350 6.89 -8.92 -1.70
N LEU A 351 7.55 -9.60 -0.74
CA LEU A 351 8.88 -10.19 -0.96
C LEU A 351 8.89 -11.25 -2.06
N ALA A 352 7.86 -12.12 -2.12
CA ALA A 352 7.75 -13.11 -3.19
C ALA A 352 7.62 -12.44 -4.56
N LEU A 353 6.82 -11.38 -4.66
CA LEU A 353 6.70 -10.57 -5.88
C LEU A 353 8.02 -9.87 -6.23
N ALA A 354 8.73 -9.29 -5.25
CA ALA A 354 10.05 -8.69 -5.48
C ALA A 354 11.07 -9.70 -6.03
N ARG A 355 11.12 -10.92 -5.47
CA ARG A 355 12.00 -12.00 -5.94
C ARG A 355 11.64 -12.46 -7.35
N ALA A 356 10.34 -12.68 -7.63
CA ALA A 356 9.87 -13.08 -8.95
C ALA A 356 10.11 -11.99 -10.02
N LEU A 357 9.99 -10.71 -9.66
CA LEU A 357 10.33 -9.58 -10.53
C LEU A 357 11.84 -9.48 -10.77
N GLY A 358 12.66 -9.74 -9.76
CA GLY A 358 14.13 -9.85 -9.90
C GLY A 358 14.56 -10.99 -10.84
N ASP A 359 13.97 -12.18 -10.68
CA ASP A 359 14.15 -13.31 -11.61
C ASP A 359 13.70 -12.96 -13.04
N ALA A 360 12.66 -12.12 -13.20
CA ALA A 360 12.18 -11.61 -14.48
C ALA A 360 12.98 -10.41 -15.03
N HIS A 361 14.10 -10.04 -14.40
CA HIS A 361 14.91 -8.86 -14.72
C HIS A 361 14.08 -7.56 -14.75
N VAL A 362 13.24 -7.33 -13.74
CA VAL A 362 12.51 -6.08 -13.50
C VAL A 362 13.13 -5.38 -12.30
N GLU A 363 13.55 -4.12 -12.49
CA GLU A 363 14.23 -3.34 -11.46
C GLU A 363 13.25 -2.60 -10.55
N PHE A 364 13.63 -2.40 -9.28
CA PHE A 364 12.85 -1.65 -8.31
C PHE A 364 13.15 -0.15 -8.38
N TYR A 365 12.09 0.65 -8.40
CA TYR A 365 12.11 2.11 -8.44
C TYR A 365 11.37 2.67 -7.22
N SER A 366 12.10 3.32 -6.31
CA SER A 366 11.48 3.96 -5.14
C SER A 366 10.54 5.08 -5.56
N SER A 367 9.28 4.99 -5.13
CA SER A 367 8.30 6.08 -5.27
C SER A 367 8.06 6.82 -3.96
N TRP A 368 8.84 6.60 -2.90
CA TRP A 368 8.76 7.43 -1.69
C TRP A 368 9.29 8.85 -1.99
N PRO A 369 8.60 9.93 -1.57
CA PRO A 369 7.41 9.97 -0.71
C PRO A 369 6.06 10.00 -1.44
N LEU A 370 6.01 9.84 -2.77
CA LEU A 370 4.74 9.87 -3.52
C LEU A 370 3.74 8.83 -2.99
N MET A 371 4.19 7.58 -2.85
CA MET A 371 3.42 6.50 -2.24
C MET A 371 3.80 6.34 -0.76
N GLN A 372 2.82 6.17 0.11
CA GLN A 372 3.00 6.25 1.57
C GLN A 372 2.24 5.15 2.31
N SER A 373 2.88 4.58 3.34
CA SER A 373 2.38 3.51 4.20
C SER A 373 1.72 4.02 5.50
N GLU A 374 1.83 5.31 5.78
CA GLU A 374 1.11 6.00 6.85
C GLU A 374 -0.27 6.53 6.38
N GLN A 375 -1.08 7.01 7.34
CA GLN A 375 -2.26 7.83 7.09
C GLN A 375 -1.94 9.33 7.32
N PRO A 376 -2.77 10.27 6.82
CA PRO A 376 -2.54 11.72 6.99
C PRO A 376 -2.36 12.18 8.44
N SER A 377 -2.87 11.46 9.44
CA SER A 377 -2.67 11.84 10.84
C SER A 377 -1.40 11.26 11.46
N THR A 378 -0.92 10.10 11.04
CA THR A 378 0.25 9.43 11.64
C THR A 378 1.57 9.81 10.97
N LEU A 379 1.51 10.31 9.73
CA LEU A 379 2.66 10.79 8.97
C LEU A 379 3.52 11.80 9.74
N ASP A 380 4.83 11.63 9.63
CA ASP A 380 5.86 12.52 10.14
C ASP A 380 6.18 13.64 9.12
N TYR A 381 5.40 14.73 9.20
CA TYR A 381 5.49 15.83 8.24
C TYR A 381 6.86 16.51 8.30
N THR A 382 7.52 16.57 7.14
CA THR A 382 8.84 17.19 6.95
C THR A 382 8.95 17.77 5.54
N GLU A 383 9.95 18.62 5.31
CA GLU A 383 10.26 19.23 4.00
C GLU A 383 10.52 18.21 2.86
N LYS A 384 10.83 16.95 3.21
CA LYS A 384 10.95 15.82 2.26
C LYS A 384 9.60 15.48 1.62
N HIS A 385 8.55 15.40 2.44
CA HIS A 385 7.17 15.13 2.02
C HIS A 385 6.53 16.38 1.38
N TRP A 386 6.69 17.55 2.00
CA TRP A 386 5.84 18.74 1.83
C TRP A 386 5.40 19.11 0.41
N CYS A 387 6.34 19.06 -0.55
CA CYS A 387 6.14 19.45 -1.95
C CYS A 387 5.90 18.28 -2.92
N ALA A 388 5.89 17.05 -2.42
CA ALA A 388 5.56 15.89 -3.23
C ALA A 388 4.03 15.73 -3.32
N PRO A 389 3.50 15.23 -4.45
CA PRO A 389 2.12 14.76 -4.55
C PRO A 389 1.87 13.56 -3.62
N ALA A 390 0.77 13.59 -2.88
CA ALA A 390 0.35 12.46 -2.05
C ALA A 390 -0.47 11.46 -2.91
N ILE A 391 0.16 10.37 -3.36
CA ILE A 391 -0.47 9.39 -4.25
C ILE A 391 -1.30 8.37 -3.49
N SER A 392 -0.81 7.86 -2.36
CA SER A 392 -1.50 6.85 -1.55
C SER A 392 -1.37 7.12 -0.06
N TRP A 393 -2.27 6.52 0.72
CA TRP A 393 -2.23 6.48 2.18
C TRP A 393 -2.75 5.12 2.63
N HIS A 394 -2.20 4.55 3.70
CA HIS A 394 -2.60 3.25 4.21
C HIS A 394 -3.18 3.33 5.64
N HIS A 395 -3.62 2.19 6.20
CA HIS A 395 -4.30 2.08 7.48
C HIS A 395 -5.61 2.89 7.56
N THR A 396 -6.18 3.22 6.40
CA THR A 396 -7.37 4.08 6.33
C THR A 396 -8.65 3.28 6.59
N SER A 397 -9.43 3.70 7.59
CA SER A 397 -10.79 3.20 7.80
C SER A 397 -11.70 3.56 6.62
N ALA A 398 -12.83 2.88 6.46
CA ALA A 398 -13.85 3.23 5.47
C ALA A 398 -14.26 4.72 5.53
N SER A 399 -14.45 5.26 6.75
CA SER A 399 -14.73 6.69 6.97
C SER A 399 -13.58 7.63 6.57
N MET A 400 -12.33 7.19 6.72
CA MET A 400 -11.16 7.96 6.28
C MET A 400 -10.98 7.88 4.76
N LEU A 401 -11.26 6.73 4.13
CA LEU A 401 -11.31 6.58 2.67
C LEU A 401 -12.33 7.54 2.05
N GLU A 402 -13.55 7.60 2.59
CA GLU A 402 -14.60 8.53 2.16
C GLU A 402 -14.19 10.00 2.36
N SER A 403 -13.54 10.32 3.48
CA SER A 403 -13.03 11.67 3.77
C SER A 403 -11.91 12.09 2.81
N ILE A 404 -10.93 11.22 2.56
CA ILE A 404 -9.87 11.43 1.58
C ILE A 404 -10.46 11.62 0.18
N TRP A 405 -11.38 10.75 -0.23
CA TRP A 405 -12.04 10.85 -1.53
C TRP A 405 -12.80 12.16 -1.71
N THR A 406 -13.52 12.60 -0.68
CA THR A 406 -14.25 13.88 -0.68
C THR A 406 -13.30 15.06 -0.85
N VAL A 407 -12.17 15.08 -0.12
CA VAL A 407 -11.16 16.14 -0.25
C VAL A 407 -10.49 16.14 -1.64
N GLN A 408 -10.15 14.96 -2.20
CA GLN A 408 -9.61 14.85 -3.56
C GLN A 408 -10.61 15.35 -4.62
N THR A 409 -11.89 15.03 -4.47
CA THR A 409 -12.96 15.45 -5.40
C THR A 409 -13.17 16.96 -5.33
N ASN A 410 -13.19 17.54 -4.13
CA ASN A 410 -13.27 18.98 -3.93
C ASN A 410 -12.03 19.72 -4.50
N TRP A 411 -10.85 19.11 -4.40
CA TRP A 411 -9.63 19.66 -4.99
C TRP A 411 -9.71 19.73 -6.51
N THR A 412 -10.08 18.65 -7.20
CA THR A 412 -10.18 18.65 -8.67
C THR A 412 -11.34 19.52 -9.17
N ALA A 413 -12.45 19.61 -8.44
CA ALA A 413 -13.53 20.56 -8.74
C ALA A 413 -13.07 22.03 -8.66
N LYS A 414 -12.19 22.36 -7.70
CA LYS A 414 -11.68 23.73 -7.48
C LYS A 414 -10.50 24.11 -8.37
N HIS A 415 -9.64 23.15 -8.71
CA HIS A 415 -8.34 23.40 -9.33
C HIS A 415 -8.11 22.69 -10.69
N GLY A 416 -9.06 21.87 -11.15
CA GLY A 416 -8.89 21.02 -12.32
C GLY A 416 -7.96 19.82 -12.07
N TRP A 417 -7.66 19.08 -13.13
CA TRP A 417 -6.86 17.85 -13.08
C TRP A 417 -5.35 18.07 -13.28
N ASP A 418 -4.93 19.26 -13.71
CA ASP A 418 -3.52 19.57 -13.99
C ASP A 418 -2.74 20.05 -12.75
N LYS A 419 -3.43 20.36 -11.64
CA LYS A 419 -2.81 20.77 -10.37
C LYS A 419 -2.77 19.59 -9.39
N PRO A 420 -1.59 19.07 -9.03
CA PRO A 420 -1.48 17.96 -8.08
C PRO A 420 -1.84 18.39 -6.66
N TYR A 421 -2.34 17.42 -5.89
CA TYR A 421 -2.62 17.55 -4.47
C TYR A 421 -1.39 17.11 -3.66
N LEU A 422 -0.77 18.02 -2.92
CA LEU A 422 0.51 17.80 -2.26
C LEU A 422 0.36 17.41 -0.78
N TYR A 423 1.44 16.96 -0.15
CA TYR A 423 1.45 16.71 1.30
C TYR A 423 1.11 17.95 2.13
N ARG A 424 1.51 19.16 1.71
CA ARG A 424 1.05 20.40 2.36
C ARG A 424 -0.48 20.58 2.30
N ASP A 425 -1.11 20.19 1.18
CA ASP A 425 -2.55 20.35 0.99
C ASP A 425 -3.30 19.29 1.82
N ALA A 426 -2.69 18.11 2.02
CA ALA A 426 -3.11 17.11 3.00
C ALA A 426 -2.96 17.58 4.45
N PHE A 427 -1.85 18.24 4.78
CA PHE A 427 -1.63 18.81 6.10
C PHE A 427 -2.70 19.87 6.44
N ASP A 428 -2.97 20.80 5.52
CA ASP A 428 -4.00 21.81 5.71
C ASP A 428 -5.42 21.23 5.82
N SER A 429 -5.69 20.11 5.14
CA SER A 429 -7.00 19.46 5.15
C SER A 429 -7.24 18.56 6.37
N PHE A 430 -6.21 17.85 6.85
CA PHE A 430 -6.35 16.78 7.85
C PHE A 430 -5.62 17.02 9.18
N VAL A 431 -4.65 17.95 9.23
CA VAL A 431 -3.83 18.20 10.43
C VAL A 431 -4.12 19.57 11.03
N THR A 432 -3.97 20.65 10.25
CA THR A 432 -4.17 22.04 10.71
C THR A 432 -5.48 22.25 11.50
N PRO A 433 -6.65 21.71 11.10
CA PRO A 433 -7.92 21.90 11.83
C PRO A 433 -7.99 21.23 13.22
N HIS A 434 -6.96 20.46 13.61
CA HIS A 434 -6.95 19.66 14.82
C HIS A 434 -5.77 19.95 15.76
N LEU A 435 -4.90 20.90 15.40
CA LEU A 435 -3.76 21.33 16.21
C LEU A 435 -4.22 22.26 17.35
N GLU A 436 -3.96 21.85 18.59
CA GLU A 436 -4.33 22.57 19.81
C GLU A 436 -3.15 22.64 20.79
N ALA A 437 -2.95 23.76 21.49
CA ALA A 437 -1.83 23.89 22.44
C ALA A 437 -1.83 22.81 23.54
N LYS A 438 -3.02 22.29 23.88
CA LYS A 438 -3.25 21.13 24.76
C LYS A 438 -4.56 20.44 24.38
N LYS A 439 -4.55 19.11 24.29
CA LYS A 439 -5.67 18.25 23.89
C LYS A 439 -5.70 17.00 24.78
N ALA A 440 -6.83 16.76 25.43
CA ALA A 440 -7.04 15.57 26.27
C ALA A 440 -7.47 14.34 25.45
N ASP A 441 -7.26 13.15 26.01
CA ASP A 441 -7.60 11.86 25.39
C ASP A 441 -7.05 11.71 23.96
N TRP A 442 -5.80 12.15 23.76
CA TRP A 442 -5.19 12.25 22.44
C TRP A 442 -3.72 11.85 22.49
N ASP A 443 -3.35 10.94 21.60
CA ASP A 443 -1.98 10.50 21.38
C ASP A 443 -1.46 11.05 20.05
N ASN A 444 -0.57 12.04 20.10
CA ASN A 444 0.08 12.62 18.91
C ASN A 444 1.36 11.88 18.48
N LEU A 445 1.67 10.71 19.06
CA LEU A 445 2.84 9.90 18.72
C LEU A 445 4.19 10.61 18.93
N SER A 446 4.25 11.61 19.82
CA SER A 446 5.52 12.27 20.18
C SER A 446 6.46 11.28 20.90
N GLN A 447 7.69 11.12 20.42
CA GLN A 447 8.55 10.02 20.89
C GLN A 447 10.06 10.22 20.71
N ASP A 448 10.50 11.40 20.25
CA ASP A 448 11.91 11.63 19.92
C ASP A 448 12.78 11.71 21.20
N THR A 449 12.20 12.19 22.30
CA THR A 449 12.74 12.05 23.68
C THR A 449 11.66 11.51 24.60
N LYS A 450 12.06 10.66 25.57
CA LYS A 450 11.21 10.18 26.66
C LYS A 450 11.82 10.55 28.02
N ILE A 451 11.01 11.16 28.89
CA ILE A 451 11.34 11.52 30.27
C ILE A 451 10.35 10.80 31.19
N ILE A 452 10.87 10.05 32.17
CA ILE A 452 10.06 9.24 33.11
C ILE A 452 10.27 9.78 34.51
N ALA A 453 9.20 10.01 35.26
CA ALA A 453 9.28 10.44 36.65
C ALA A 453 9.89 9.34 37.54
N PRO A 454 10.70 9.69 38.56
CA PRO A 454 11.18 8.73 39.55
C PRO A 454 10.03 8.03 40.30
N GLN A 455 10.27 6.80 40.76
CA GLN A 455 9.27 6.03 41.49
C GLN A 455 8.81 6.76 42.76
N GLY A 456 7.49 6.87 42.94
CA GLY A 456 6.84 7.57 44.06
C GLY A 456 6.79 9.10 43.92
N ARG A 457 7.23 9.69 42.80
CA ARG A 457 7.18 11.14 42.56
C ARG A 457 5.77 11.71 42.67
N GLN A 458 4.75 11.00 42.22
CA GLN A 458 3.36 11.47 42.34
C GLN A 458 2.84 11.50 43.78
N GLN A 459 3.42 10.71 44.69
CA GLN A 459 3.11 10.82 46.11
C GLN A 459 3.84 12.01 46.75
N GLN A 460 5.12 12.21 46.40
CA GLN A 460 5.90 13.36 46.87
C GLN A 460 5.22 14.69 46.50
N LEU A 461 4.75 14.83 45.26
CA LEU A 461 4.03 16.02 44.79
C LEU A 461 2.75 16.30 45.61
N LYS A 462 1.98 15.26 45.97
CA LYS A 462 0.79 15.40 46.81
C LYS A 462 1.15 15.81 48.24
N ASP A 463 2.18 15.19 48.82
CA ASP A 463 2.67 15.51 50.16
C ASP A 463 3.22 16.95 50.23
N GLU A 464 3.87 17.43 49.16
CA GLU A 464 4.32 18.82 48.98
C GLU A 464 3.14 19.79 48.88
N GLU A 465 2.12 19.48 48.06
CA GLU A 465 0.93 20.30 47.87
C GLU A 465 0.10 20.43 49.16
N ASP A 466 -0.11 19.32 49.89
CA ASP A 466 -0.85 19.30 51.15
C ASP A 466 -0.13 20.07 52.28
N ARG A 467 1.22 20.07 52.28
CA ARG A 467 2.01 20.94 53.19
C ARG A 467 1.84 22.41 52.84
N SER A 468 1.85 22.76 51.55
CA SER A 468 1.64 24.14 51.09
C SER A 468 0.24 24.65 51.44
N LYS A 469 -0.80 23.83 51.24
CA LYS A 469 -2.19 24.16 51.62
C LYS A 469 -2.36 24.40 53.12
N LYS A 470 -1.74 23.57 53.97
CA LYS A 470 -1.75 23.77 55.43
C LYS A 470 -1.07 25.09 55.81
N HIS A 471 0.12 25.36 55.28
CA HIS A 471 0.85 26.59 55.57
C HIS A 471 0.09 27.86 55.14
N ASN A 472 -0.65 27.81 54.02
CA ASN A 472 -1.52 28.91 53.57
C ASN A 472 -2.82 29.04 54.38
N GLN A 473 -3.31 27.99 55.05
CA GLN A 473 -4.46 28.06 55.97
C GLN A 473 -4.06 28.63 57.35
N ASP A 474 -2.84 28.32 57.81
CA ASP A 474 -2.29 28.84 59.07
C ASP A 474 -1.75 30.29 58.94
N GLY A 475 -1.77 30.87 57.73
CA GLY A 475 -1.11 32.15 57.38
C GLY A 475 -2.04 33.32 57.06
N ALA A 476 -3.29 33.34 57.57
CA ALA A 476 -4.30 34.33 57.22
C ALA A 476 -4.15 35.72 57.92
N ASP A 477 -3.09 35.95 58.71
CA ASP A 477 -2.83 37.21 59.43
C ASP A 477 -1.40 37.75 59.21
N ALA A 478 -1.09 38.21 58.00
CA ALA A 478 -0.02 39.20 57.74
C ALA A 478 -0.13 39.84 56.34
N ALA A 479 -0.63 41.07 56.26
CA ALA A 479 -0.56 41.86 55.03
C ALA A 479 0.83 42.53 54.89
N GLY A 480 1.52 42.28 53.77
CA GLY A 480 2.78 42.96 53.43
C GLY A 480 3.30 42.61 52.05
N VAL A 481 3.53 43.61 51.20
CA VAL A 481 3.98 43.48 49.79
C VAL A 481 5.07 44.54 49.55
N PRO A 482 6.10 44.31 48.71
CA PRO A 482 7.27 43.45 48.90
C PRO A 482 8.57 44.32 48.99
N PRO A 483 9.78 43.76 48.82
CA PRO A 483 10.50 44.15 47.60
C PRO A 483 11.39 43.09 46.92
N SER A 484 11.50 43.25 45.60
CA SER A 484 12.59 42.82 44.70
C SER A 484 13.08 41.36 44.72
N MET A 485 12.68 40.61 43.68
CA MET A 485 13.62 39.78 42.93
C MET A 485 13.58 40.21 41.45
N ARG A 486 14.38 41.24 41.13
CA ARG A 486 14.52 41.78 39.77
C ARG A 486 15.86 41.29 39.21
N SER A 487 15.84 40.78 37.97
CA SER A 487 17.02 40.40 37.17
C SER A 487 17.84 39.21 37.66
N LEU A 488 17.50 38.02 37.17
CA LEU A 488 18.46 36.92 36.94
C LEU A 488 18.44 36.40 35.49
N PHE A 489 18.03 37.27 34.55
CA PHE A 489 18.24 37.09 33.11
C PHE A 489 18.70 38.41 32.50
N SER A 490 20.00 38.71 32.59
CA SER A 490 20.60 39.65 31.64
C SER A 490 20.66 38.95 30.30
N HIS A 491 19.80 39.35 29.34
CA HIS A 491 20.04 39.00 27.95
C HIS A 491 21.41 39.57 27.54
N ARG A 492 22.39 38.68 27.39
CA ARG A 492 23.52 38.94 26.50
C ARG A 492 23.05 38.59 25.10
N GLU A 493 22.74 39.61 24.33
CA GLU A 493 22.87 39.52 22.88
C GLU A 493 24.34 39.13 22.60
N ASP A 494 24.56 37.89 22.14
CA ASP A 494 25.77 37.36 21.46
C ASP A 494 26.02 35.85 21.70
N ASP A 495 25.26 35.16 22.56
CA ASP A 495 25.26 33.68 22.56
C ASP A 495 24.30 33.16 21.46
N LYS A 496 24.87 32.60 20.39
CA LYS A 496 24.11 31.75 19.45
C LYS A 496 23.47 30.61 20.23
N PRO A 497 22.22 30.19 19.93
CA PRO A 497 21.62 29.04 20.58
C PRO A 497 22.55 27.84 20.49
N LYS A 498 23.01 27.34 21.64
CA LYS A 498 23.73 26.06 21.70
C LYS A 498 22.69 25.00 21.42
N GLU A 499 22.91 24.25 20.34
CA GLU A 499 22.09 23.11 19.95
C GLU A 499 21.89 22.19 21.16
N ILE A 500 20.65 22.10 21.63
CA ILE A 500 20.32 21.34 22.84
C ILE A 500 20.47 19.86 22.48
N ASP A 501 21.25 19.13 23.26
CA ASP A 501 21.42 17.70 23.10
C ASP A 501 20.15 16.97 23.55
N TRP A 502 19.40 16.43 22.57
CA TRP A 502 18.11 15.78 22.82
C TRP A 502 18.22 14.50 23.68
N ASP A 503 19.40 13.87 23.73
CA ASP A 503 19.66 12.71 24.58
C ASP A 503 19.82 13.11 26.06
N LYS A 504 20.17 14.39 26.35
CA LYS A 504 20.35 14.92 27.71
C LYS A 504 19.15 15.69 28.26
N LEU A 505 18.05 15.74 27.51
CA LEU A 505 16.83 16.45 27.93
C LEU A 505 16.22 15.88 29.22
N ALA A 506 16.30 14.57 29.45
CA ALA A 506 15.83 13.94 30.70
C ALA A 506 16.65 14.37 31.93
N GLU A 507 17.94 14.71 31.76
CA GLU A 507 18.78 15.25 32.83
C GLU A 507 18.48 16.73 33.11
N THR A 508 18.07 17.46 32.07
CA THR A 508 17.83 18.91 32.10
C THR A 508 16.44 19.26 32.64
N PHE A 509 15.40 18.54 32.22
CA PHE A 509 13.99 18.78 32.52
C PHE A 509 13.40 17.66 33.38
N LYS A 510 13.95 17.46 34.59
CA LYS A 510 13.61 16.34 35.49
C LYS A 510 12.14 16.36 35.96
N ASP A 511 11.55 17.54 36.02
CA ASP A 511 10.16 17.82 36.40
C ASP A 511 9.17 17.71 35.22
N ALA A 512 9.63 17.56 33.97
CA ALA A 512 8.75 17.48 32.79
C ALA A 512 7.73 16.34 32.89
N ALA A 513 8.07 15.25 33.59
CA ALA A 513 7.21 14.11 33.82
C ALA A 513 6.29 14.23 35.06
N ASP A 514 6.34 15.34 35.80
CA ASP A 514 5.49 15.54 36.98
C ASP A 514 4.03 15.85 36.59
N THR A 515 3.80 16.66 35.55
CA THR A 515 2.45 17.07 35.08
C THR A 515 2.41 17.35 33.57
N PRO A 516 1.22 17.35 32.93
CA PRO A 516 1.09 17.81 31.55
C PRO A 516 1.57 19.25 31.33
N ALA A 517 1.51 20.11 32.35
CA ALA A 517 1.95 21.49 32.26
C ALA A 517 3.49 21.60 32.25
N HIS A 518 4.19 20.81 33.07
CA HIS A 518 5.65 20.73 33.03
C HIS A 518 6.14 20.11 31.71
N CYS A 519 5.46 19.08 31.20
CA CYS A 519 5.79 18.49 29.89
C CYS A 519 5.64 19.50 28.74
N ALA A 520 4.53 20.27 28.73
CA ALA A 520 4.33 21.36 27.78
C ALA A 520 5.40 22.45 27.91
N LYS A 521 5.75 22.82 29.15
CA LYS A 521 6.76 23.85 29.45
C LYS A 521 8.16 23.44 29.00
N ALA A 522 8.57 22.20 29.24
CA ALA A 522 9.83 21.66 28.72
C ALA A 522 9.90 21.76 27.18
N CYS A 523 8.83 21.37 26.48
CA CYS A 523 8.77 21.55 25.02
C CYS A 523 8.80 23.04 24.59
N GLN A 524 8.23 23.95 25.39
CA GLN A 524 8.25 25.38 25.09
C GLN A 524 9.70 25.93 25.15
N ASP A 525 10.47 25.50 26.15
CA ASP A 525 11.83 25.97 26.42
C ASP A 525 12.89 25.37 25.49
N ILE A 526 12.56 24.29 24.77
CA ILE A 526 13.38 23.69 23.72
C ILE A 526 13.00 24.31 22.36
N GLU A 527 13.96 24.97 21.69
CA GLU A 527 13.71 25.77 20.49
C GLU A 527 13.07 24.98 19.34
N ASP A 528 13.47 23.72 19.13
CA ASP A 528 13.06 22.87 18.02
C ASP A 528 11.97 21.84 18.38
N CYS A 529 11.45 21.83 19.60
CA CYS A 529 10.34 20.95 19.98
C CYS A 529 9.02 21.45 19.37
N LEU A 530 8.38 20.63 18.54
CA LEU A 530 7.09 20.96 17.90
C LEU A 530 5.90 20.38 18.64
N GLN A 531 6.08 19.26 19.36
CA GLN A 531 4.98 18.55 19.99
C GLN A 531 5.38 17.78 21.25
N TRP A 532 4.43 17.65 22.17
CA TRP A 532 4.59 16.91 23.42
C TRP A 532 3.40 15.99 23.66
N ARG A 533 3.60 14.89 24.40
CA ARG A 533 2.52 14.12 25.03
C ARG A 533 2.91 13.67 26.43
N TYR A 534 1.91 13.57 27.29
CA TYR A 534 2.03 13.21 28.69
C TYR A 534 1.06 12.07 29.04
N LYS A 535 1.54 11.09 29.80
CA LYS A 535 0.76 9.98 30.34
C LYS A 535 0.82 10.03 31.87
N ALA A 536 -0.36 10.00 32.49
CA ALA A 536 -0.54 10.09 33.95
C ALA A 536 -0.45 8.74 34.68
N LEU A 537 -0.32 7.63 33.95
CA LEU A 537 -0.27 6.29 34.53
C LEU A 537 1.11 6.02 35.15
N GLY A 538 1.14 5.43 36.35
CA GLY A 538 2.38 5.28 37.13
C GLY A 538 2.75 6.59 37.82
N ASP A 539 4.03 6.95 37.78
CA ASP A 539 4.53 8.22 38.34
C ASP A 539 4.56 9.37 37.30
N GLY A 540 4.29 9.08 36.03
CA GLY A 540 4.24 10.07 34.95
C GLY A 540 5.30 9.82 33.87
N GLU A 541 4.89 9.97 32.61
CA GLU A 541 5.76 9.88 31.43
C GLU A 541 5.52 11.11 30.54
N CYS A 542 6.58 11.88 30.23
CA CYS A 542 6.56 12.97 29.27
C CYS A 542 7.36 12.58 28.02
N HIS A 543 6.82 12.87 26.84
CA HIS A 543 7.48 12.64 25.56
C HIS A 543 7.49 13.92 24.73
N LEU A 544 8.62 14.18 24.08
CA LEU A 544 8.90 15.38 23.29
C LEU A 544 9.25 14.99 21.85
N GLY A 545 9.00 15.89 20.89
CA GLY A 545 9.17 15.60 19.47
C GLY A 545 9.52 16.83 18.62
N LYS A 546 10.54 16.69 17.77
CA LYS A 546 10.95 17.64 16.72
C LYS A 546 10.06 17.53 15.48
N VAL A 547 9.44 16.37 15.26
CA VAL A 547 8.65 16.10 14.05
C VAL A 547 7.16 16.14 14.34
N LEU A 548 6.41 16.71 13.40
CA LEU A 548 4.98 16.95 13.53
C LEU A 548 4.15 15.76 13.05
N ARG A 549 3.32 15.24 13.96
CA ARG A 549 2.33 14.19 13.74
C ARG A 549 1.02 14.61 14.41
N LEU A 550 -0.12 14.29 13.81
CA LEU A 550 -1.42 14.50 14.48
C LEU A 550 -1.75 13.32 15.41
N GLY A 551 -1.45 12.09 15.02
CA GLY A 551 -1.81 10.87 15.74
C GLY A 551 -3.31 10.60 15.77
N ARG A 552 -3.87 10.21 16.92
CA ARG A 552 -5.29 9.82 17.07
C ARG A 552 -5.85 10.07 18.48
N ARG A 553 -7.19 10.13 18.58
CA ARG A 553 -7.91 10.06 19.87
C ARG A 553 -7.67 8.69 20.52
N THR A 554 -7.43 8.66 21.83
CA THR A 554 -7.31 7.43 22.62
C THR A 554 -8.68 6.87 22.96
N THR A 555 -8.91 5.57 22.71
CA THR A 555 -10.14 4.88 23.12
C THR A 555 -10.14 4.55 24.61
N GLU A 556 -11.13 3.79 25.10
CA GLU A 556 -11.15 3.25 26.48
C GLU A 556 -10.12 2.13 26.70
N LYS A 557 -9.69 1.45 25.62
CA LYS A 557 -8.71 0.36 25.66
C LYS A 557 -7.27 0.83 25.45
N ASP A 558 -7.08 2.05 24.94
CA ASP A 558 -5.77 2.66 24.74
C ASP A 558 -5.24 3.30 26.04
N GLU A 559 -3.92 3.45 26.12
CA GLU A 559 -3.32 4.29 27.17
C GLU A 559 -3.82 5.75 27.05
N LYS A 560 -4.08 6.39 28.18
CA LYS A 560 -4.59 7.78 28.21
C LYS A 560 -3.47 8.80 28.13
N TRP A 561 -3.47 9.56 27.04
CA TRP A 561 -2.50 10.61 26.74
C TRP A 561 -3.16 12.00 26.75
N SER A 562 -2.44 12.99 27.26
CA SER A 562 -2.67 14.41 26.99
C SER A 562 -1.58 14.89 26.05
N SER A 563 -1.93 15.38 24.87
CA SER A 563 -0.99 15.86 23.86
C SER A 563 -1.07 17.38 23.69
N GLY A 564 -0.09 17.97 23.03
CA GLY A 564 -0.17 19.33 22.54
C GLY A 564 0.88 19.64 21.49
N TRP A 565 0.67 20.72 20.74
CA TRP A 565 1.57 21.20 19.71
C TRP A 565 1.94 22.66 19.97
N MET A 566 3.17 23.04 19.61
CA MET A 566 3.64 24.42 19.67
C MET A 566 3.11 25.18 18.45
N VAL A 567 1.82 25.46 18.41
CA VAL A 567 1.06 25.89 17.21
C VAL A 567 1.75 27.05 16.45
N GLU A 568 2.20 28.10 17.14
CA GLU A 568 2.92 29.22 16.50
C GLU A 568 4.28 28.82 15.91
N ARG A 569 5.00 27.92 16.58
CA ARG A 569 6.30 27.39 16.14
C ARG A 569 6.12 26.46 14.95
N VAL A 570 5.09 25.62 14.99
CA VAL A 570 4.65 24.78 13.87
C VAL A 570 4.34 25.65 12.64
N GLY A 571 3.55 26.72 12.79
CA GLY A 571 3.27 27.68 11.72
C GLY A 571 4.54 28.21 11.05
N LYS A 572 5.47 28.76 11.85
CA LYS A 572 6.77 29.28 11.37
C LYS A 572 7.62 28.21 10.66
N VAL A 573 7.61 26.96 11.15
CA VAL A 573 8.35 25.86 10.54
C VAL A 573 7.75 25.45 9.19
N VAL A 574 6.43 25.33 9.08
CA VAL A 574 5.78 24.95 7.80
C VAL A 574 5.82 26.07 6.76
N GLU A 575 5.80 27.34 7.20
CA GLU A 575 6.08 28.51 6.34
C GLU A 575 7.51 28.47 5.77
N GLY A 576 8.48 28.02 6.57
CA GLY A 576 9.87 27.82 6.13
C GLY A 576 10.04 26.76 5.04
N TRP A 577 9.12 25.80 4.92
CA TRP A 577 9.13 24.75 3.89
C TRP A 577 8.60 25.25 2.53
N ALA A 578 9.06 26.43 2.10
CA ALA A 578 8.55 27.16 0.94
C ALA A 578 8.54 26.33 -0.35
N CYS A 579 7.34 26.08 -0.89
CA CYS A 579 7.15 25.14 -1.98
C CYS A 579 7.22 25.79 -3.37
N LYS A 580 8.45 25.95 -3.88
CA LYS A 580 8.75 26.58 -5.19
C LYS A 580 8.38 25.71 -6.39
N GLU A 581 8.52 24.39 -6.26
CA GLU A 581 8.29 23.42 -7.32
C GLU A 581 7.64 22.13 -6.77
N VAL A 582 6.91 21.41 -7.61
CA VAL A 582 6.33 20.11 -7.24
C VAL A 582 7.40 19.03 -7.36
N LYS A 583 7.75 18.41 -6.22
CA LYS A 583 8.79 17.38 -6.12
C LYS A 583 8.26 16.03 -6.61
N TRP A 584 8.15 15.83 -7.94
CA TRP A 584 7.90 14.53 -8.59
C TRP A 584 9.12 13.60 -8.54
N LYS A 585 9.85 13.55 -7.41
CA LYS A 585 11.08 12.77 -7.29
C LYS A 585 10.78 11.28 -7.40
N PHE A 586 10.99 10.78 -8.60
CA PHE A 586 10.96 9.38 -8.98
C PHE A 586 12.28 9.14 -9.70
N TYR A 587 13.16 8.34 -9.12
CA TYR A 587 14.52 8.13 -9.62
C TYR A 587 14.47 7.25 -10.87
N GLN A 588 14.32 7.85 -12.05
CA GLN A 588 14.36 7.17 -13.35
C GLN A 588 15.75 6.63 -13.68
#